data_AF-F9WUC3-F1
#
_entry.id   AF-F9WUC3-F1
#
_cell.length_a   1.000
_cell.length_b   1.000
_cell.length_c   1.000
_cell.angle_alpha   90.00
_cell.angle_beta   90.00
_cell.angle_gamma   90.00
#
_symmetry.space_group_name_H-M   'P 1'
#
loop_
_entity.id
_entity.type
_entity.pdbx_description
1 polymer ?
#
loop_
_entity_poly.entity_id
_entity_poly.type
_entity_poly.pdbx_seq_one_letter_code
_entity_poly.pdbx_strand_id
1 'polypeptide(L)'
;MHDCRASVLSACHVTSAVDLFNSYVSYTRECLHKYLIDLLCVDIENDLRLFTHSAVLGQVFRKIEPDSASRDVARFTRLPPFCFFGEWLHISEVIEQHLDEKFYNLNALMVNDWKTYEEMRNLALERYGLRICDGYLPGSIVDQGLDVLVITENIQVFVANYTYNMNEQLFVQRPSTTESKHLHTLHIRHIANSIRTHGTGIMNTTVNYVYECLLKKLAIVSQFLSDDHVKSRLIKDVKQFNEKRDLFNNEYTLAQAEKFIREMRKLGVAHDGQTFIAKFCSLVSEIGNALAYMRMMRSGGLRAVADSAVFVPFSGDFTRLERVLDSDASGSEVDKGDGHAGREEKT
;
A
#
# COMPACT_ATOMS: atom_id res chain seq x y z
N MET A 1 10.43 50.78 5.21
CA MET A 1 9.97 51.38 3.94
C MET A 1 9.30 52.69 4.29
N HIS A 2 9.86 53.80 3.79
CA HIS A 2 9.26 55.12 3.95
C HIS A 2 7.87 55.12 3.32
N ASP A 3 6.91 55.68 4.04
CA ASP A 3 5.48 55.64 3.73
C ASP A 3 5.19 56.46 2.46
N CYS A 4 5.30 55.82 1.28
CA CYS A 4 5.01 56.44 -0.03
C CYS A 4 3.59 57.02 -0.09
N ARG A 5 2.70 56.60 0.82
CA ARG A 5 1.35 57.13 0.98
C ARG A 5 1.32 58.65 1.15
N ALA A 6 2.18 59.20 2.02
CA ALA A 6 2.22 60.64 2.26
C ALA A 6 2.65 61.41 1.00
N SER A 7 3.62 60.89 0.26
CA SER A 7 4.10 61.49 -0.98
C SER A 7 3.07 61.39 -2.11
N VAL A 8 2.39 60.26 -2.26
CA VAL A 8 1.35 60.07 -3.29
C VAL A 8 0.12 60.93 -3.01
N LEU A 9 -0.27 61.09 -1.73
CA LEU A 9 -1.38 61.98 -1.34
C LEU A 9 -1.02 63.47 -1.46
N SER A 10 0.26 63.82 -1.49
CA SER A 10 0.73 65.21 -1.71
C SER A 10 0.73 65.65 -3.18
N ALA A 11 0.34 64.77 -4.12
CA ALA A 11 0.35 65.07 -5.54
C ALA A 11 -0.74 66.09 -5.92
N CYS A 12 -0.33 67.30 -6.34
CA CYS A 12 -1.25 68.37 -6.73
C CYS A 12 -1.61 68.36 -8.23
N HIS A 13 -1.02 67.47 -9.03
CA HIS A 13 -1.16 67.45 -10.50
C HIS A 13 -2.27 66.51 -11.01
N VAL A 14 -3.05 65.89 -10.12
CA VAL A 14 -4.10 64.92 -10.47
C VAL A 14 -5.44 65.40 -9.90
N THR A 15 -6.53 65.18 -10.64
CA THR A 15 -7.90 65.57 -10.27
C THR A 15 -8.38 64.98 -8.94
N SER A 16 -7.84 63.82 -8.57
CA SER A 16 -8.09 63.15 -7.29
C SER A 16 -6.84 62.40 -6.85
N ALA A 17 -6.23 62.83 -5.74
CA ALA A 17 -5.06 62.17 -5.17
C ALA A 17 -5.40 60.77 -4.59
N VAL A 18 -6.67 60.54 -4.24
CA VAL A 18 -7.17 59.25 -3.73
C VAL A 18 -7.21 58.20 -4.84
N ASP A 19 -7.65 58.58 -6.03
CA ASP A 19 -7.71 57.66 -7.18
C ASP A 19 -6.31 57.29 -7.68
N LEU A 20 -5.37 58.24 -7.63
CA LEU A 20 -3.96 57.98 -7.90
C LEU A 20 -3.37 56.99 -6.89
N PHE A 21 -3.67 57.17 -5.59
CA PHE A 21 -3.22 56.24 -4.55
C PHE A 21 -3.79 54.84 -4.75
N ASN A 22 -5.09 54.71 -5.03
CA ASN A 22 -5.71 53.41 -5.31
C ASN A 22 -5.09 52.74 -6.54
N SER A 23 -4.82 53.49 -7.61
CA SER A 23 -4.15 52.98 -8.80
C SER A 23 -2.72 52.51 -8.52
N TYR A 24 -1.98 53.23 -7.67
CA TYR A 24 -0.65 52.84 -7.22
C TYR A 24 -0.67 51.58 -6.35
N VAL A 25 -1.65 51.45 -5.45
CA VAL A 25 -1.85 50.24 -4.64
C VAL A 25 -2.14 49.03 -5.52
N SER A 26 -3.01 49.16 -6.52
CA SER A 26 -3.29 48.09 -7.48
C SER A 26 -2.05 47.70 -8.29
N TYR A 27 -1.30 48.68 -8.80
CA TYR A 27 -0.07 48.43 -9.56
C TYR A 27 1.00 47.72 -8.73
N THR A 28 1.24 48.18 -7.50
CA THR A 28 2.22 47.56 -6.60
C THR A 28 1.81 46.15 -6.18
N ARG A 29 0.50 45.90 -6.01
CA ARG A 29 -0.06 44.56 -5.79
C ARG A 29 0.17 43.64 -6.99
N GLU A 30 -0.11 44.10 -8.21
CA GLU A 30 0.15 43.33 -9.42
C GLU A 30 1.63 42.99 -9.58
N CYS A 31 2.52 43.94 -9.29
CA CYS A 31 3.96 43.70 -9.31
C CYS A 31 4.38 42.67 -8.24
N LEU A 32 3.83 42.76 -7.03
CA LEU A 32 4.11 41.80 -5.97
C LEU A 32 3.66 40.38 -6.37
N HIS A 33 2.45 40.24 -6.91
CA HIS A 33 1.98 38.95 -7.39
C HIS A 33 2.84 38.40 -8.53
N LYS A 34 3.04 39.19 -9.57
CA LYS A 34 3.72 38.75 -10.80
C LYS A 34 5.21 38.47 -10.62
N TYR A 35 5.91 39.30 -9.85
CA TYR A 35 7.37 39.24 -9.74
C TYR A 35 7.87 38.53 -8.48
N LEU A 36 7.02 38.30 -7.49
CA LEU A 36 7.39 37.57 -6.28
C LEU A 36 6.54 36.31 -6.12
N ILE A 37 5.23 36.44 -5.97
CA ILE A 37 4.37 35.30 -5.59
C ILE A 37 4.34 34.22 -6.67
N ASP A 38 4.08 34.58 -7.94
CA ASP A 38 3.98 33.61 -9.03
C ASP A 38 5.30 32.86 -9.26
N LEU A 39 6.42 33.58 -9.14
CA LEU A 39 7.76 32.99 -9.21
C LEU A 39 8.02 32.03 -8.06
N LEU A 40 7.66 32.41 -6.83
CA LEU A 40 7.78 31.55 -5.65
C LEU A 40 6.94 30.28 -5.79
N CYS A 41 5.69 30.38 -6.28
CA CYS A 41 4.83 29.23 -6.51
C CYS A 41 5.46 28.23 -7.49
N VAL A 42 5.95 28.72 -8.63
CA VAL A 42 6.58 27.88 -9.67
C VAL A 42 7.90 27.27 -9.19
N ASP A 43 8.74 28.05 -8.51
CA ASP A 43 10.03 27.57 -8.01
C ASP A 43 9.85 26.50 -6.93
N ILE A 44 8.93 26.70 -5.98
CA ILE A 44 8.62 25.73 -4.91
C ILE A 44 8.01 24.47 -5.52
N GLU A 45 7.04 24.59 -6.44
CA GLU A 45 6.43 23.45 -7.11
C GLU A 45 7.46 22.60 -7.87
N ASN A 46 8.34 23.26 -8.64
CA ASN A 46 9.40 22.57 -9.38
C ASN A 46 10.40 21.89 -8.46
N ASP A 47 10.81 22.52 -7.35
CA ASP A 47 11.71 21.91 -6.38
C ASP A 47 11.07 20.67 -5.74
N LEU A 48 9.82 20.77 -5.28
CA LEU A 48 9.07 19.63 -4.72
C LEU A 48 8.96 18.47 -5.71
N ARG A 49 8.71 18.76 -6.99
CA ARG A 49 8.68 17.76 -8.07
C ARG A 49 10.03 17.10 -8.30
N LEU A 50 11.10 17.88 -8.39
CA LEU A 50 12.45 17.35 -8.60
C LEU A 50 12.88 16.44 -7.44
N PHE A 51 12.61 16.85 -6.20
CA PHE A 51 12.92 16.05 -5.03
C PHE A 51 12.13 14.73 -5.00
N THR A 52 10.83 14.77 -5.25
CA THR A 52 10.00 13.57 -5.24
C THR A 52 10.40 12.62 -6.38
N HIS A 53 10.68 13.15 -7.57
CA HIS A 53 11.16 12.36 -8.70
C HIS A 53 12.54 11.71 -8.43
N SER A 54 13.42 12.39 -7.70
CA SER A 54 14.71 11.81 -7.27
C SER A 54 14.53 10.66 -6.27
N ALA A 55 13.54 10.76 -5.38
CA ALA A 55 13.25 9.73 -4.38
C ALA A 55 12.56 8.50 -5.00
N VAL A 56 11.58 8.71 -5.88
CA VAL A 56 10.73 7.65 -6.45
C VAL A 56 11.48 6.77 -7.47
N LEU A 57 12.45 7.31 -8.23
CA LEU A 57 13.16 6.55 -9.25
C LEU A 57 14.39 5.78 -8.76
N GLY A 58 14.77 5.91 -7.47
CA GLY A 58 15.96 5.24 -6.92
C GLY A 58 17.27 5.58 -7.65
N GLN A 59 17.26 6.58 -8.55
CA GLN A 59 18.44 7.02 -9.26
C GLN A 59 19.22 7.94 -8.33
N VAL A 60 20.29 7.39 -7.75
CA VAL A 60 21.38 8.12 -7.09
C VAL A 60 22.06 9.14 -8.05
N PHE A 61 21.66 9.20 -9.32
CA PHE A 61 22.19 10.07 -10.37
C PHE A 61 21.55 11.46 -10.40
N ARG A 62 21.85 12.18 -9.33
CA ARG A 62 22.29 13.58 -9.25
C ARG A 62 21.97 13.94 -7.81
N LYS A 63 22.96 13.78 -6.92
CA LYS A 63 23.26 14.91 -6.05
C LYS A 63 23.38 16.08 -7.02
N ILE A 64 22.31 16.86 -7.18
CA ILE A 64 22.46 18.24 -7.58
C ILE A 64 23.32 18.75 -6.43
N GLU A 65 24.65 18.78 -6.62
CA GLU A 65 25.50 19.59 -5.77
C GLU A 65 24.74 20.90 -5.64
N PRO A 66 24.41 21.36 -4.42
CA PRO A 66 23.62 22.56 -4.27
C PRO A 66 24.41 23.61 -5.02
N ASP A 67 23.89 23.97 -6.21
CA ASP A 67 24.53 24.99 -6.99
C ASP A 67 24.60 26.17 -6.03
N SER A 68 25.77 26.77 -5.92
CA SER A 68 26.19 27.65 -4.81
C SER A 68 25.34 28.92 -4.61
N ALA A 69 24.14 28.94 -5.19
CA ALA A 69 23.05 29.87 -5.03
C ALA A 69 21.67 29.15 -4.87
N SER A 70 21.55 28.05 -4.11
CA SER A 70 20.24 27.56 -3.67
C SER A 70 19.58 28.68 -2.87
N ARG A 71 18.75 29.48 -3.54
CA ARG A 71 18.05 30.59 -2.91
C ARG A 71 17.21 29.98 -1.81
N ASP A 72 17.43 30.44 -0.57
CA ASP A 72 16.68 29.98 0.58
C ASP A 72 15.26 30.58 0.51
N VAL A 73 14.45 30.01 -0.38
CA VAL A 73 13.08 30.44 -0.66
C VAL A 73 12.21 30.27 0.59
N ALA A 74 12.60 29.37 1.50
CA ALA A 74 11.93 29.14 2.78
C ALA A 74 11.92 30.37 3.70
N ARG A 75 12.79 31.36 3.48
CA ARG A 75 12.72 32.63 4.22
C ARG A 75 11.43 33.38 3.94
N PHE A 76 10.96 33.39 2.70
CA PHE A 76 9.75 34.12 2.31
C PHE A 76 8.48 33.46 2.84
N THR A 77 8.45 32.13 2.91
CA THR A 77 7.31 31.35 3.43
C THR A 77 7.24 31.39 4.96
N ARG A 78 8.36 31.61 5.64
CA ARG A 78 8.44 31.74 7.12
C ARG A 78 8.22 33.16 7.64
N LEU A 79 7.99 34.14 6.75
CA LEU A 79 7.72 35.51 7.18
C LEU A 79 6.36 35.58 7.89
N PRO A 80 6.27 36.29 9.04
CA PRO A 80 4.98 36.55 9.67
C PRO A 80 4.13 37.45 8.76
N PRO A 81 2.79 37.44 8.95
CA PRO A 81 1.90 38.30 8.20
C PRO A 81 2.30 39.76 8.40
N PHE A 82 2.35 40.52 7.32
CA PHE A 82 2.70 41.92 7.35
C PHE A 82 1.59 42.76 6.72
N CYS A 83 1.48 44.00 7.18
CA CYS A 83 0.49 44.93 6.65
C CYS A 83 1.01 45.56 5.36
N PHE A 84 0.27 45.35 4.27
CA PHE A 84 0.54 45.93 2.95
C PHE A 84 -0.66 46.81 2.56
N PHE A 85 -0.46 48.13 2.58
CA PHE A 85 -1.50 49.14 2.29
C PHE A 85 -2.83 48.96 3.07
N GLY A 86 -2.78 48.49 4.31
CA GLY A 86 -3.94 48.33 5.19
C GLY A 86 -4.55 46.93 5.19
N GLU A 87 -4.08 46.03 4.34
CA GLU A 87 -4.45 44.61 4.33
C GLU A 87 -3.33 43.75 4.93
N TRP A 88 -3.71 42.70 5.64
CA TRP A 88 -2.76 41.70 6.12
C TRP A 88 -2.44 40.73 4.99
N LEU A 89 -1.16 40.64 4.61
CA LEU A 89 -0.68 39.71 3.62
C LEU A 89 0.21 38.66 4.27
N HIS A 90 -0.11 37.40 4.06
CA HIS A 90 0.68 36.25 4.46
C HIS A 90 1.12 35.49 3.20
N ILE A 91 2.42 35.54 2.89
CA ILE A 91 2.94 34.97 1.64
C ILE A 91 2.72 33.46 1.58
N SER A 92 2.92 32.76 2.70
CA SER A 92 2.71 31.32 2.79
C SER A 92 1.26 30.91 2.54
N GLU A 93 0.27 31.68 3.00
CA GLU A 93 -1.15 31.36 2.76
C GLU A 93 -1.51 31.41 1.28
N VAL A 94 -0.99 32.40 0.55
CA VAL A 94 -1.20 32.51 -0.90
C VAL A 94 -0.54 31.35 -1.65
N ILE A 95 0.65 30.94 -1.22
CA ILE A 95 1.36 29.79 -1.81
C ILE A 95 0.66 28.47 -1.46
N GLU A 96 0.23 28.29 -0.21
CA GLU A 96 -0.55 27.14 0.25
C GLU A 96 -1.81 26.98 -0.59
N GLN A 97 -2.60 28.04 -0.76
CA GLN A 97 -3.81 28.01 -1.58
C GLN A 97 -3.52 27.64 -3.04
N HIS A 98 -2.43 28.17 -3.61
CA HIS A 98 -2.03 27.83 -4.98
C HIS A 98 -1.66 26.35 -5.12
N LEU A 99 -0.84 25.84 -4.21
CA LEU A 99 -0.40 24.45 -4.21
C LEU A 99 -1.57 23.50 -3.90
N ASP A 100 -2.49 23.88 -3.02
CA ASP A 100 -3.72 23.13 -2.71
C ASP A 100 -4.56 22.92 -3.98
N GLU A 101 -4.86 24.00 -4.71
CA GLU A 101 -5.64 23.91 -5.94
C GLU A 101 -4.93 23.06 -7.00
N LYS A 102 -3.61 23.25 -7.17
CA LYS A 102 -2.83 22.48 -8.13
C LYS A 102 -2.79 21.00 -7.77
N PHE A 103 -2.46 20.66 -6.53
CA PHE A 103 -2.35 19.28 -6.10
C PHE A 103 -3.70 18.60 -6.10
N TYR A 104 -4.78 19.27 -5.69
CA TYR A 104 -6.12 18.71 -5.77
C TYR A 104 -6.52 18.39 -7.21
N ASN A 105 -6.34 19.34 -8.13
CA ASN A 105 -6.68 19.14 -9.54
C ASN A 105 -5.84 18.03 -10.20
N LEU A 106 -4.54 17.97 -9.89
CA LEU A 106 -3.66 16.92 -10.42
C LEU A 106 -3.99 15.54 -9.84
N ASN A 107 -4.28 15.47 -8.53
CA ASN A 107 -4.74 14.23 -7.90
C ASN A 107 -6.09 13.77 -8.48
N ALA A 108 -7.00 14.69 -8.81
CA ALA A 108 -8.28 14.37 -9.43
C ALA A 108 -8.12 13.84 -10.88
N LEU A 109 -7.12 14.32 -11.62
CA LEU A 109 -6.82 13.85 -12.98
C LEU A 109 -6.07 12.50 -12.99
N MET A 110 -5.14 12.30 -12.05
CA MET A 110 -4.29 11.12 -11.95
C MET A 110 -4.34 10.54 -10.55
N VAL A 111 -5.42 9.80 -10.26
CA VAL A 111 -5.67 9.26 -8.90
C VAL A 111 -4.62 8.23 -8.47
N ASN A 112 -3.92 7.59 -9.42
CA ASN A 112 -2.84 6.63 -9.13
C ASN A 112 -1.64 7.27 -8.42
N ASP A 113 -1.38 8.56 -8.64
CA ASP A 113 -0.19 9.26 -8.12
C ASP A 113 -0.44 9.94 -6.77
N TRP A 114 -1.57 9.65 -6.11
CA TRP A 114 -1.96 10.30 -4.86
C TRP A 114 -0.87 10.23 -3.77
N LYS A 115 -0.14 9.11 -3.72
CA LYS A 115 0.98 8.90 -2.80
C LYS A 115 2.16 9.84 -3.08
N THR A 116 2.47 10.07 -4.35
CA THR A 116 3.52 11.00 -4.80
C THR A 116 3.18 12.42 -4.36
N TYR A 117 1.91 12.83 -4.48
CA TYR A 117 1.48 14.14 -4.01
C TYR A 117 1.40 14.24 -2.49
N GLU A 118 1.13 13.15 -1.77
CA GLU A 118 1.25 13.10 -0.30
C GLU A 118 2.71 13.30 0.15
N GLU A 119 3.67 12.66 -0.52
CA GLU A 119 5.10 12.86 -0.29
C GLU A 119 5.52 14.31 -0.56
N MET A 120 5.01 14.94 -1.64
CA MET A 120 5.23 16.37 -1.91
C MET A 120 4.69 17.29 -0.81
N ARG A 121 3.51 16.97 -0.24
CA ARG A 121 2.93 17.74 0.88
C ARG A 121 3.80 17.65 2.13
N ASN A 122 4.26 16.46 2.47
CA ASN A 122 5.16 16.26 3.62
C ASN A 122 6.49 17.02 3.44
N LEU A 123 7.06 16.99 2.23
CA LEU A 123 8.28 17.73 1.91
C LEU A 123 8.09 19.26 1.97
N ALA A 124 6.93 19.75 1.53
CA ALA A 124 6.59 21.17 1.60
C ALA A 124 6.54 21.68 3.05
N LEU A 125 5.99 20.86 3.95
CA LEU A 125 5.94 21.15 5.37
C LEU A 125 7.35 21.17 6.00
N GLU A 126 8.17 20.15 5.72
CA GLU A 126 9.51 20.02 6.32
C GLU A 126 10.46 21.14 5.88
N ARG A 127 10.48 21.46 4.58
CA ARG A 127 11.45 22.42 4.02
C ARG A 127 10.96 23.86 4.10
N TYR A 128 9.73 24.11 3.63
CA TYR A 128 9.19 25.46 3.48
C TYR A 128 8.28 25.89 4.63
N GLY A 129 7.86 24.96 5.50
CA GLY A 129 6.91 25.24 6.57
C GLY A 129 5.48 25.45 6.06
N LEU A 130 5.18 25.06 4.82
CA LEU A 130 3.89 25.23 4.17
C LEU A 130 2.94 24.08 4.57
N ARG A 131 1.74 24.42 5.01
CA ARG A 131 0.68 23.48 5.39
C ARG A 131 -0.31 23.34 4.25
N ILE A 132 0.01 22.46 3.33
CA ILE A 132 -0.86 22.10 2.21
C ILE A 132 -1.95 21.16 2.71
N CYS A 133 -3.21 21.43 2.36
CA CYS A 133 -4.35 20.63 2.74
C CYS A 133 -4.27 19.21 2.16
N ASP A 134 -4.78 18.24 2.91
CA ASP A 134 -4.93 16.89 2.39
C ASP A 134 -5.96 16.88 1.27
N GLY A 135 -5.54 16.39 0.11
CA GLY A 135 -6.46 15.97 -0.93
C GLY A 135 -7.16 14.72 -0.44
N TYR A 136 -8.25 14.85 0.32
CA TYR A 136 -9.13 13.77 0.76
C TYR A 136 -9.88 13.12 -0.42
N LEU A 137 -9.16 12.83 -1.51
CA LEU A 137 -9.64 11.93 -2.54
C LEU A 137 -9.68 10.54 -1.90
N PRO A 138 -10.82 9.81 -2.00
CA PRO A 138 -10.89 8.48 -1.43
C PRO A 138 -9.85 7.59 -2.11
N GLY A 139 -8.70 7.36 -1.46
CA GLY A 139 -7.68 6.40 -1.89
C GLY A 139 -8.24 4.98 -2.07
N SER A 140 -9.47 4.76 -1.60
CA SER A 140 -10.31 3.57 -1.78
C SER A 140 -10.72 3.27 -3.23
N ILE A 141 -10.56 4.18 -4.20
CA ILE A 141 -11.12 3.99 -5.56
C ILE A 141 -10.06 3.64 -6.61
N VAL A 142 -8.78 3.80 -6.28
CA VAL A 142 -7.67 3.74 -7.26
C VAL A 142 -7.35 2.31 -7.67
N ASP A 143 -7.22 1.41 -6.69
CA ASP A 143 -7.30 -0.02 -6.95
C ASP A 143 -8.78 -0.38 -6.80
N GLN A 144 -9.48 -0.68 -7.90
CA GLN A 144 -10.79 -1.35 -7.90
C GLN A 144 -10.66 -2.81 -7.37
N GLY A 145 -9.85 -3.01 -6.33
CA GLY A 145 -9.61 -4.28 -5.69
C GLY A 145 -10.75 -4.61 -4.73
N LEU A 146 -11.00 -5.91 -4.56
CA LEU A 146 -11.91 -6.41 -3.54
C LEU A 146 -11.46 -5.94 -2.14
N ASP A 147 -12.40 -5.39 -1.37
CA ASP A 147 -12.15 -5.01 0.01
C ASP A 147 -12.14 -6.26 0.91
N VAL A 148 -11.12 -6.36 1.77
CA VAL A 148 -10.97 -7.38 2.81
C VAL A 148 -12.21 -7.47 3.70
N LEU A 149 -12.89 -6.36 3.99
CA LEU A 149 -14.08 -6.38 4.85
C LEU A 149 -15.21 -7.21 4.21
N VAL A 150 -15.50 -6.92 2.93
CA VAL A 150 -16.52 -7.63 2.13
C VAL A 150 -16.17 -9.10 1.97
N ILE A 151 -14.88 -9.41 1.75
CA ILE A 151 -14.39 -10.78 1.68
C ILE A 151 -14.56 -11.51 3.02
N THR A 152 -14.26 -10.83 4.13
CA THR A 152 -14.32 -11.42 5.47
C THR A 152 -15.76 -11.78 5.85
N GLU A 153 -16.72 -10.89 5.57
CA GLU A 153 -18.15 -11.15 5.80
C GLU A 153 -18.65 -12.33 4.97
N ASN A 154 -18.15 -12.48 3.74
CA ASN A 154 -18.58 -13.52 2.80
C ASN A 154 -17.51 -14.59 2.56
N ILE A 155 -16.72 -14.93 3.60
CA ILE A 155 -15.55 -15.79 3.46
C ILE A 155 -15.88 -17.15 2.84
N GLN A 156 -17.06 -17.71 3.12
CA GLN A 156 -17.54 -18.98 2.57
C GLN A 156 -17.68 -18.95 1.04
N VAL A 157 -18.16 -17.83 0.51
CA VAL A 157 -18.32 -17.62 -0.92
C VAL A 157 -16.96 -17.40 -1.56
N PHE A 158 -16.08 -16.65 -0.90
CA PHE A 158 -14.72 -16.39 -1.37
C PHE A 158 -13.90 -17.69 -1.51
N VAL A 159 -13.88 -18.55 -0.50
CA VAL A 159 -13.07 -19.78 -0.54
C VAL A 159 -13.56 -20.78 -1.60
N ALA A 160 -14.85 -20.74 -1.94
CA ALA A 160 -15.45 -21.58 -2.98
C ALA A 160 -15.21 -21.04 -4.41
N ASN A 161 -15.22 -19.71 -4.56
CA ASN A 161 -15.19 -19.08 -5.88
C ASN A 161 -13.81 -18.64 -6.35
N TYR A 162 -12.80 -18.65 -5.48
CA TYR A 162 -11.45 -18.23 -5.81
C TYR A 162 -10.46 -19.39 -5.79
N THR A 163 -9.33 -19.22 -6.47
CA THR A 163 -8.20 -20.15 -6.46
C THR A 163 -6.94 -19.38 -6.12
N TYR A 164 -6.17 -19.89 -5.16
CA TYR A 164 -4.92 -19.29 -4.75
C TYR A 164 -3.74 -19.74 -5.63
N ASN A 165 -3.03 -18.78 -6.22
CA ASN A 165 -1.74 -19.01 -6.84
C ASN A 165 -0.63 -18.75 -5.81
N MET A 166 0.02 -19.81 -5.34
CA MET A 166 1.10 -19.70 -4.36
C MET A 166 2.34 -19.00 -4.92
N ASN A 167 2.61 -19.12 -6.22
CA ASN A 167 3.82 -18.57 -6.84
C ASN A 167 3.75 -17.04 -6.90
N GLU A 168 2.61 -16.50 -7.33
CA GLU A 168 2.39 -15.06 -7.47
C GLU A 168 1.75 -14.43 -6.23
N GLN A 169 1.42 -15.24 -5.21
CA GLN A 169 0.74 -14.84 -3.98
C GLN A 169 -0.51 -13.99 -4.26
N LEU A 170 -1.37 -14.48 -5.16
CA LEU A 170 -2.61 -13.82 -5.55
C LEU A 170 -3.76 -14.83 -5.62
N PHE A 171 -4.98 -14.33 -5.38
CA PHE A 171 -6.19 -15.08 -5.71
C PHE A 171 -6.74 -14.65 -7.05
N VAL A 172 -7.18 -15.63 -7.83
CA VAL A 172 -7.94 -15.43 -9.07
C VAL A 172 -9.34 -15.98 -8.89
N GLN A 173 -10.34 -15.21 -9.30
CA GLN A 173 -11.72 -15.69 -9.36
C GLN A 173 -11.86 -16.81 -10.40
N ARG A 174 -12.62 -17.86 -10.08
CA ARG A 174 -12.88 -18.97 -10.99
C ARG A 174 -13.80 -18.50 -12.13
N PRO A 175 -13.46 -18.72 -13.42
CA PRO A 175 -14.29 -18.32 -14.55
C PRO A 175 -15.69 -18.93 -14.54
N SER A 176 -15.84 -20.13 -13.96
CA SER A 176 -17.12 -20.83 -13.84
C SER A 176 -18.12 -20.15 -12.91
N THR A 177 -17.70 -19.14 -12.14
CA THR A 177 -18.52 -18.50 -11.10
C THR A 177 -19.06 -17.13 -11.49
N THR A 178 -18.67 -16.59 -12.65
CA THR A 178 -19.13 -15.26 -13.07
C THR A 178 -19.24 -15.18 -14.59
N GLU A 179 -20.32 -14.54 -15.07
CA GLU A 179 -20.55 -14.29 -16.49
C GLU A 179 -19.77 -13.06 -17.03
N SER A 180 -18.99 -12.40 -16.17
CA SER A 180 -18.24 -11.20 -16.51
C SER A 180 -17.02 -11.54 -17.37
N LYS A 181 -16.71 -10.67 -18.34
CA LYS A 181 -15.51 -10.79 -19.19
C LYS A 181 -14.20 -10.57 -18.43
N HIS A 182 -14.26 -9.95 -17.25
CA HIS A 182 -13.11 -9.67 -16.41
C HIS A 182 -13.17 -10.54 -15.14
N LEU A 183 -12.03 -11.12 -14.78
CA LEU A 183 -11.86 -11.90 -13.55
C LEU A 183 -11.30 -10.97 -12.47
N HIS A 184 -11.89 -11.04 -11.29
CA HIS A 184 -11.35 -10.32 -10.14
C HIS A 184 -10.10 -11.01 -9.62
N THR A 185 -9.10 -10.21 -9.26
CA THR A 185 -7.87 -10.67 -8.62
C THR A 185 -7.67 -9.97 -7.28
N LEU A 186 -7.19 -10.72 -6.29
CA LEU A 186 -6.84 -10.18 -4.99
C LEU A 186 -5.34 -10.34 -4.76
N HIS A 187 -4.67 -9.21 -4.62
CA HIS A 187 -3.25 -9.12 -4.35
C HIS A 187 -2.98 -8.67 -2.90
N ILE A 188 -1.74 -8.89 -2.44
CA ILE A 188 -1.26 -8.40 -1.13
C ILE A 188 -1.45 -6.89 -0.98
N ARG A 189 -1.31 -6.12 -2.07
CA ARG A 189 -1.50 -4.65 -2.06
C ARG A 189 -2.93 -4.26 -1.69
N HIS A 190 -3.94 -5.01 -2.14
CA HIS A 190 -5.34 -4.76 -1.81
C HIS A 190 -5.58 -4.98 -0.31
N ILE A 191 -4.99 -6.03 0.27
CA ILE A 191 -5.06 -6.26 1.71
C ILE A 191 -4.38 -5.12 2.49
N ALA A 192 -3.18 -4.70 2.08
CA ALA A 192 -2.49 -3.60 2.73
C ALA A 192 -3.28 -2.29 2.66
N ASN A 193 -3.96 -2.03 1.53
CA ASN A 193 -4.88 -0.91 1.38
C ASN A 193 -6.06 -1.00 2.34
N SER A 194 -6.76 -2.13 2.41
CA SER A 194 -7.87 -2.33 3.36
C SER A 194 -7.44 -2.15 4.82
N ILE A 195 -6.23 -2.60 5.19
CA ILE A 195 -5.70 -2.41 6.55
C ILE A 195 -5.40 -0.93 6.82
N ARG A 196 -4.91 -0.19 5.83
CA ARG A 196 -4.70 1.27 5.97
C ARG A 196 -6.01 2.03 6.10
N THR A 197 -7.07 1.64 5.39
CA THR A 197 -8.36 2.33 5.44
C THR A 197 -9.18 2.00 6.69
N HIS A 198 -9.25 0.72 7.05
CA HIS A 198 -10.12 0.23 8.13
C HIS A 198 -9.38 -0.02 9.45
N GLY A 199 -8.06 0.12 9.43
CA GLY A 199 -7.19 -0.12 10.58
C GLY A 199 -6.81 -1.60 10.77
N THR A 200 -5.83 -1.85 11.63
CA THR A 200 -5.30 -3.20 11.91
C THR A 200 -6.30 -4.12 12.61
N GLY A 201 -7.36 -3.57 13.21
CA GLY A 201 -8.42 -4.33 13.88
C GLY A 201 -9.13 -5.33 12.96
N ILE A 202 -9.21 -5.04 11.65
CA ILE A 202 -9.82 -5.96 10.68
C ILE A 202 -9.08 -7.30 10.63
N MET A 203 -7.78 -7.33 10.89
CA MET A 203 -6.99 -8.57 10.84
C MET A 203 -7.49 -9.58 11.87
N ASN A 204 -7.72 -9.14 13.11
CA ASN A 204 -8.22 -10.01 14.19
C ASN A 204 -9.62 -10.53 13.88
N THR A 205 -10.49 -9.66 13.36
CA THR A 205 -11.83 -10.05 12.91
C THR A 205 -11.75 -11.10 11.80
N THR A 206 -10.90 -10.89 10.79
CA THR A 206 -10.68 -11.86 9.71
C THR A 206 -10.17 -13.20 10.22
N VAL A 207 -9.22 -13.21 11.17
CA VAL A 207 -8.75 -14.47 11.81
C VAL A 207 -9.93 -15.24 12.40
N ASN A 208 -10.83 -14.57 13.12
CA ASN A 208 -11.98 -15.21 13.76
C ASN A 208 -12.95 -15.81 12.74
N TYR A 209 -13.34 -15.05 11.71
CA TYR A 209 -14.25 -15.54 10.67
C TYR A 209 -13.65 -16.71 9.88
N VAL A 210 -12.35 -16.65 9.55
CA VAL A 210 -11.68 -17.76 8.87
C VAL A 210 -11.57 -18.98 9.78
N TYR A 211 -11.28 -18.79 11.07
CA TYR A 211 -11.26 -19.88 12.04
C TYR A 211 -12.62 -20.58 12.15
N GLU A 212 -13.72 -19.83 12.27
CA GLU A 212 -15.07 -20.39 12.26
C GLU A 212 -15.39 -21.14 10.96
N CYS A 213 -14.95 -20.59 9.81
CA CYS A 213 -15.09 -21.24 8.52
C CYS A 213 -14.35 -22.59 8.48
N LEU A 214 -13.10 -22.62 8.94
CA LEU A 214 -12.29 -23.83 8.99
C LEU A 214 -12.91 -24.88 9.90
N LEU A 215 -13.39 -24.50 11.09
CA LEU A 215 -14.07 -25.43 11.99
C LEU A 215 -15.27 -26.12 11.33
N LYS A 216 -16.13 -25.34 10.66
CA LYS A 216 -17.30 -25.88 9.94
C LYS A 216 -16.88 -26.85 8.83
N LYS A 217 -15.87 -26.48 8.03
CA LYS A 217 -15.39 -27.31 6.90
C LYS A 217 -14.65 -28.58 7.39
N LEU A 218 -13.84 -28.48 8.45
CA LEU A 218 -13.16 -29.61 9.06
C LEU A 218 -14.14 -30.58 9.73
N ALA A 219 -15.25 -30.10 10.30
CA ALA A 219 -16.31 -30.96 10.78
C ALA A 219 -16.91 -31.82 9.65
N ILE A 220 -17.13 -31.22 8.46
CA ILE A 220 -17.59 -31.96 7.27
C ILE A 220 -16.55 -33.00 6.84
N VAL A 221 -15.26 -32.66 6.84
CA VAL A 221 -14.17 -33.62 6.56
C VAL A 221 -14.20 -34.77 7.54
N SER A 222 -14.31 -34.49 8.84
CA SER A 222 -14.34 -35.51 9.89
C SER A 222 -15.56 -36.42 9.74
N GLN A 223 -16.74 -35.85 9.45
CA GLN A 223 -17.95 -36.63 9.21
C GLN A 223 -17.81 -37.54 8.00
N PHE A 224 -17.26 -37.02 6.90
CA PHE A 224 -17.02 -37.80 5.68
C PHE A 224 -16.03 -38.95 5.90
N LEU A 225 -14.95 -38.72 6.64
CA LEU A 225 -13.96 -39.75 6.96
C LEU A 225 -14.47 -40.78 7.98
N SER A 226 -15.46 -40.41 8.80
CA SER A 226 -16.08 -41.29 9.79
C SER A 226 -17.18 -42.18 9.22
N ASP A 227 -17.66 -41.88 8.00
CA ASP A 227 -18.64 -42.71 7.30
C ASP A 227 -18.09 -44.14 7.10
N ASP A 228 -18.85 -45.14 7.55
CA ASP A 228 -18.42 -46.54 7.55
C ASP A 228 -18.08 -47.05 6.14
N HIS A 229 -18.78 -46.59 5.11
CA HIS A 229 -18.51 -47.00 3.73
C HIS A 229 -17.18 -46.44 3.22
N VAL A 230 -16.87 -45.19 3.54
CA VAL A 230 -15.61 -44.52 3.18
C VAL A 230 -14.45 -45.09 3.99
N LYS A 231 -14.62 -45.17 5.32
CA LYS A 231 -13.62 -45.67 6.26
C LYS A 231 -13.21 -47.12 5.95
N SER A 232 -14.17 -48.00 5.71
CA SER A 232 -13.89 -49.40 5.38
C SER A 232 -13.06 -49.53 4.10
N ARG A 233 -13.30 -48.65 3.13
CA ARG A 233 -12.54 -48.62 1.87
C ARG A 233 -11.11 -48.12 2.06
N LEU A 234 -10.94 -47.05 2.85
CA LEU A 234 -9.62 -46.52 3.20
C LEU A 234 -8.78 -47.54 3.97
N ILE A 235 -9.36 -48.23 4.96
CA ILE A 235 -8.66 -49.28 5.72
C ILE A 235 -8.23 -50.43 4.80
N LYS A 236 -9.08 -50.83 3.84
CA LYS A 236 -8.73 -51.86 2.86
C LYS A 236 -7.58 -51.43 1.95
N ASP A 237 -7.56 -50.16 1.53
CA ASP A 237 -6.49 -49.60 0.70
C ASP A 237 -5.17 -49.51 1.46
N VAL A 238 -5.19 -49.03 2.71
CA VAL A 238 -4.03 -48.98 3.61
C VAL A 238 -3.43 -50.37 3.85
N LYS A 239 -4.26 -51.40 4.05
CA LYS A 239 -3.77 -52.79 4.17
C LYS A 239 -3.07 -53.25 2.89
N GLN A 240 -3.68 -53.01 1.72
CA GLN A 240 -3.09 -53.37 0.42
C GLN A 240 -1.79 -52.62 0.14
N PHE A 241 -1.70 -51.36 0.57
CA PHE A 241 -0.49 -50.56 0.47
C PHE A 241 0.63 -51.12 1.37
N ASN A 242 0.31 -51.39 2.64
CA ASN A 242 1.27 -51.93 3.60
C ASN A 242 1.79 -53.33 3.21
N GLU A 243 0.93 -54.20 2.69
CA GLU A 243 1.32 -55.53 2.19
C GLU A 243 2.28 -55.47 0.99
N LYS A 244 2.19 -54.39 0.20
CA LYS A 244 3.00 -54.18 -1.01
C LYS A 244 4.15 -53.19 -0.82
N ARG A 245 4.33 -52.73 0.42
CA ARG A 245 5.29 -51.67 0.77
C ARG A 245 6.73 -52.07 0.48
N ASP A 246 7.07 -53.31 0.76
CA ASP A 246 8.42 -53.87 0.56
C ASP A 246 8.70 -54.16 -0.93
N LEU A 247 7.67 -54.30 -1.76
CA LEU A 247 7.78 -54.63 -3.19
C LEU A 247 7.92 -53.40 -4.09
N PHE A 248 7.36 -52.25 -3.69
CA PHE A 248 7.30 -51.04 -4.51
C PHE A 248 8.03 -49.84 -3.87
N ASN A 249 8.95 -50.06 -2.93
CA ASN A 249 9.79 -49.01 -2.34
C ASN A 249 8.98 -47.81 -1.80
N ASN A 250 7.87 -48.08 -1.09
CA ASN A 250 6.91 -47.07 -0.60
C ASN A 250 6.16 -46.24 -1.66
N GLU A 251 6.20 -46.60 -2.95
CA GLU A 251 5.51 -45.83 -3.99
C GLU A 251 4.05 -46.25 -4.16
N TYR A 252 3.16 -45.25 -4.21
CA TYR A 252 1.74 -45.46 -4.52
C TYR A 252 1.53 -45.48 -6.04
N THR A 253 1.40 -46.68 -6.61
CA THR A 253 1.32 -46.85 -8.07
C THR A 253 0.04 -46.27 -8.68
N LEU A 254 0.13 -45.78 -9.92
CA LEU A 254 -1.01 -45.20 -10.65
C LEU A 254 -2.17 -46.20 -10.85
N ALA A 255 -1.86 -47.48 -11.07
CA ALA A 255 -2.86 -48.54 -11.20
C ALA A 255 -3.67 -48.76 -9.90
N GLN A 256 -3.05 -48.58 -8.74
CA GLN A 256 -3.74 -48.61 -7.44
C GLN A 256 -4.66 -47.39 -7.28
N ALA A 257 -4.17 -46.20 -7.64
CA ALA A 257 -4.98 -44.97 -7.63
C ALA A 257 -6.23 -45.08 -8.50
N GLU A 258 -6.11 -45.57 -9.73
CA GLU A 258 -7.26 -45.78 -10.60
C GLU A 258 -8.25 -46.80 -10.03
N LYS A 259 -7.73 -47.91 -9.46
CA LYS A 259 -8.58 -48.92 -8.81
C LYS A 259 -9.33 -48.31 -7.62
N PHE A 260 -8.66 -47.49 -6.81
CA PHE A 260 -9.28 -46.78 -5.69
C PHE A 260 -10.38 -45.83 -6.18
N ILE A 261 -10.10 -44.99 -7.18
CA ILE A 261 -11.08 -44.06 -7.76
C ILE A 261 -12.29 -44.81 -8.33
N ARG A 262 -12.09 -45.91 -9.06
CA ARG A 262 -13.18 -46.75 -9.58
C ARG A 262 -14.06 -47.29 -8.47
N GLU A 263 -13.46 -47.71 -7.37
CA GLU A 263 -14.19 -48.28 -6.24
C GLU A 263 -14.91 -47.22 -5.42
N MET A 264 -14.33 -46.02 -5.29
CA MET A 264 -15.00 -44.87 -4.67
C MET A 264 -16.18 -44.36 -5.51
N ARG A 265 -16.14 -44.47 -6.85
CA ARG A 265 -17.30 -44.15 -7.70
C ARG A 265 -18.49 -45.09 -7.47
N LYS A 266 -18.27 -46.33 -7.00
CA LYS A 266 -19.36 -47.28 -6.71
C LYS A 266 -20.23 -46.86 -5.51
N LEU A 267 -19.72 -45.99 -4.64
CA LEU A 267 -20.49 -45.42 -3.52
C LEU A 267 -21.63 -44.52 -4.01
N GLY A 268 -21.59 -44.11 -5.28
CA GLY A 268 -22.61 -43.32 -5.92
C GLY A 268 -22.15 -41.91 -6.23
N VAL A 269 -23.13 -41.12 -6.63
CA VAL A 269 -22.98 -39.72 -7.03
C VAL A 269 -23.86 -38.91 -6.10
N ALA A 270 -23.36 -37.77 -5.64
CA ALA A 270 -24.19 -36.87 -4.84
C ALA A 270 -25.34 -36.30 -5.70
N HIS A 271 -26.34 -35.69 -5.05
CA HIS A 271 -27.51 -35.11 -5.73
C HIS A 271 -27.18 -34.16 -6.89
N ASP A 272 -26.01 -33.51 -6.87
CA ASP A 272 -25.53 -32.56 -7.89
C ASP A 272 -24.78 -33.22 -9.07
N GLY A 273 -24.79 -34.55 -9.19
CA GLY A 273 -24.09 -35.25 -10.27
C GLY A 273 -22.56 -35.37 -10.10
N GLN A 274 -22.00 -34.82 -9.02
CA GLN A 274 -20.57 -34.94 -8.70
C GLN A 274 -20.25 -36.18 -7.87
N THR A 275 -19.10 -36.81 -8.16
CA THR A 275 -18.57 -37.91 -7.33
C THR A 275 -18.20 -37.42 -5.94
N PHE A 276 -18.31 -38.29 -4.93
CA PHE A 276 -17.92 -37.95 -3.56
C PHE A 276 -16.45 -37.50 -3.45
N ILE A 277 -15.55 -38.12 -4.21
CA ILE A 277 -14.13 -37.72 -4.26
C ILE A 277 -13.98 -36.31 -4.82
N ALA A 278 -14.69 -35.95 -5.90
CA ALA A 278 -14.63 -34.61 -6.45
C ALA A 278 -15.11 -33.56 -5.44
N LYS A 279 -16.22 -33.83 -4.74
CA LYS A 279 -16.71 -32.97 -3.65
C LYS A 279 -15.69 -32.84 -2.52
N PHE A 280 -15.05 -33.95 -2.13
CA PHE A 280 -14.01 -33.93 -1.12
C PHE A 280 -12.80 -33.10 -1.57
N CYS A 281 -12.36 -33.22 -2.82
CA CYS A 281 -11.29 -32.39 -3.38
C CYS A 281 -11.65 -30.90 -3.41
N SER A 282 -12.90 -30.54 -3.70
CA SER A 282 -13.38 -29.15 -3.59
C SER A 282 -13.30 -28.68 -2.15
N LEU A 283 -13.76 -29.48 -1.19
CA LEU A 283 -13.72 -29.16 0.23
C LEU A 283 -12.29 -28.95 0.74
N VAL A 284 -11.34 -29.81 0.35
CA VAL A 284 -9.91 -29.66 0.67
C VAL A 284 -9.34 -28.39 0.03
N SER A 285 -9.75 -28.08 -1.20
CA SER A 285 -9.34 -26.85 -1.90
C SER A 285 -9.87 -25.60 -1.20
N GLU A 286 -11.12 -25.62 -0.73
CA GLU A 286 -11.72 -24.53 0.04
C GLU A 286 -11.01 -24.30 1.38
N ILE A 287 -10.65 -25.38 2.09
CA ILE A 287 -9.82 -25.31 3.31
C ILE A 287 -8.45 -24.71 2.98
N GLY A 288 -7.82 -25.16 1.89
CA GLY A 288 -6.55 -24.62 1.42
C GLY A 288 -6.63 -23.14 1.09
N ASN A 289 -7.70 -22.70 0.41
CA ASN A 289 -7.95 -21.30 0.10
C ASN A 289 -8.15 -20.45 1.36
N ALA A 290 -8.87 -20.96 2.38
CA ALA A 290 -9.03 -20.28 3.66
C ALA A 290 -7.69 -20.06 4.38
N LEU A 291 -6.84 -21.09 4.43
CA LEU A 291 -5.50 -21.00 5.02
C LEU A 291 -4.58 -20.07 4.21
N ALA A 292 -4.66 -20.14 2.88
CA ALA A 292 -3.92 -19.26 1.99
C ALA A 292 -4.34 -17.80 2.16
N TYR A 293 -5.63 -17.53 2.39
CA TYR A 293 -6.13 -16.19 2.65
C TYR A 293 -5.54 -15.64 3.95
N MET A 294 -5.47 -16.45 5.02
CA MET A 294 -4.78 -16.06 6.26
C MET A 294 -3.29 -15.79 6.07
N ARG A 295 -2.61 -16.61 5.25
CA ARG A 295 -1.21 -16.35 4.88
C ARG A 295 -1.07 -15.01 4.17
N MET A 296 -1.96 -14.71 3.23
CA MET A 296 -1.95 -13.45 2.49
C MET A 296 -2.31 -12.25 3.38
N MET A 297 -3.24 -12.42 4.33
CA MET A 297 -3.57 -11.42 5.36
C MET A 297 -2.35 -11.06 6.22
N ARG A 298 -1.57 -12.07 6.64
CA ARG A 298 -0.30 -11.82 7.36
C ARG A 298 0.69 -11.04 6.50
N SER A 299 0.90 -11.44 5.25
CA SER A 299 1.79 -10.73 4.32
C SER A 299 1.34 -9.30 4.04
N GLY A 300 0.03 -9.08 3.88
CA GLY A 300 -0.56 -7.74 3.68
C GLY A 300 -0.43 -6.86 4.91
N GLY A 301 -0.61 -7.43 6.11
CA GLY A 301 -0.36 -6.73 7.37
C GLY A 301 1.10 -6.32 7.53
N LEU A 302 2.04 -7.23 7.25
CA LEU A 302 3.48 -6.92 7.27
C LEU A 302 3.84 -5.83 6.26
N ARG A 303 3.27 -5.87 5.04
CA ARG A 303 3.45 -4.82 4.03
C ARG A 303 2.93 -3.47 4.53
N ALA A 304 1.72 -3.43 5.08
CA ALA A 304 1.14 -2.20 5.60
C ALA A 304 2.01 -1.58 6.72
N VAL A 305 2.52 -2.41 7.64
CA VAL A 305 3.44 -1.96 8.70
C VAL A 305 4.78 -1.49 8.12
N ALA A 306 5.35 -2.23 7.16
CA ALA A 306 6.61 -1.87 6.53
C ALA A 306 6.52 -0.53 5.79
N ASP A 307 5.42 -0.28 5.07
CA ASP A 307 5.18 0.97 4.37
C ASP A 307 5.07 2.16 5.36
N SER A 308 4.46 1.95 6.54
CA SER A 308 4.40 2.97 7.60
C SER A 308 5.71 3.15 8.36
N ALA A 309 6.53 2.10 8.49
CA ALA A 309 7.78 2.12 9.25
C ALA A 309 8.91 2.89 8.55
N VAL A 310 8.78 3.20 7.25
CA VAL A 310 9.76 4.00 6.49
C VAL A 310 10.04 5.36 7.15
N PHE A 311 9.07 5.89 7.89
CA PHE A 311 9.13 7.23 8.50
C PHE A 311 9.57 7.24 9.98
N VAL A 312 9.88 6.06 10.56
CA VAL A 312 10.38 5.99 11.93
C VAL A 312 11.90 6.23 11.90
N PRO A 313 12.43 7.30 12.55
CA PRO A 313 13.87 7.53 12.59
C PRO A 313 14.56 6.43 13.41
N PHE A 314 15.14 5.46 12.72
CA PHE A 314 15.88 4.37 13.35
C PHE A 314 17.19 4.91 13.94
N SER A 315 17.21 5.05 15.26
CA SER A 315 18.40 5.39 16.04
C SER A 315 19.04 4.11 16.54
N GLY A 316 20.14 3.67 15.92
CA GLY A 316 20.99 2.59 16.44
C GLY A 316 20.96 1.27 15.65
N ASP A 317 22.06 0.54 15.80
CA ASP A 317 22.57 -0.52 14.92
C ASP A 317 21.58 -1.57 14.42
N PHE A 318 21.78 -1.93 13.14
CA PHE A 318 21.04 -2.96 12.41
C PHE A 318 21.07 -4.32 13.12
N THR A 319 19.97 -4.70 13.77
CA THR A 319 19.51 -6.08 13.74
C THR A 319 18.44 -6.21 12.67
N ARG A 320 18.85 -6.71 11.50
CA ARG A 320 17.94 -7.15 10.44
C ARG A 320 16.85 -8.02 11.08
N LEU A 321 15.59 -7.60 10.98
CA LEU A 321 14.44 -8.27 11.61
C LEU A 321 14.34 -9.76 11.21
N GLU A 322 14.90 -10.10 10.06
CA GLU A 322 15.07 -11.47 9.54
C GLU A 322 15.84 -12.38 10.52
N ARG A 323 16.85 -11.89 11.25
CA ARG A 323 17.64 -12.70 12.20
C ARG A 323 16.89 -13.05 13.49
N VAL A 324 15.84 -12.32 13.83
CA VAL A 324 15.03 -12.60 15.04
C VAL A 324 14.01 -13.70 14.77
N LEU A 325 13.68 -13.97 13.50
CA LEU A 325 12.71 -14.99 13.11
C LEU A 325 13.33 -16.39 12.98
N ASP A 326 14.64 -16.49 12.81
CA ASP A 326 15.38 -17.74 12.65
C ASP A 326 16.25 -18.06 13.88
N SER A 327 15.66 -18.15 15.08
CA SER A 327 16.38 -18.64 16.27
C SER A 327 16.81 -20.12 16.14
N ASP A 328 16.28 -20.85 15.16
CA ASP A 328 16.51 -22.29 14.98
C ASP A 328 17.42 -22.63 13.78
N ALA A 329 17.90 -21.63 13.03
CA ALA A 329 18.88 -21.83 11.95
C ALA A 329 20.30 -21.47 12.40
N SER A 330 20.72 -21.97 13.58
CA SER A 330 22.12 -21.94 13.96
C SER A 330 22.89 -23.02 13.18
N GLY A 331 23.49 -22.62 12.06
CA GLY A 331 24.33 -23.48 11.23
C GLY A 331 25.42 -22.68 10.54
N SER A 332 26.46 -22.34 11.30
CA SER A 332 27.85 -22.03 10.87
C SER A 332 28.05 -21.39 9.50
N GLU A 333 28.37 -20.10 9.46
CA GLU A 333 29.42 -19.63 8.56
C GLU A 333 30.17 -18.45 9.18
N VAL A 334 31.49 -18.62 9.24
CA VAL A 334 32.45 -17.79 9.97
C VAL A 334 32.78 -16.54 9.15
N ASP A 335 32.67 -15.41 9.83
CA ASP A 335 33.15 -14.10 9.40
C ASP A 335 34.65 -14.16 9.05
N LYS A 336 34.97 -13.87 7.79
CA LYS A 336 36.31 -13.46 7.36
C LYS A 336 36.17 -12.08 6.73
N GLY A 337 36.69 -11.10 7.47
CA GLY A 337 36.60 -9.70 7.11
C GLY A 337 37.41 -9.30 5.88
N ASP A 338 37.24 -8.03 5.53
CA ASP A 338 38.25 -7.25 4.84
C ASP A 338 38.18 -5.83 5.43
N GLY A 339 39.29 -5.40 6.04
CA GLY A 339 39.45 -4.04 6.54
C GLY A 339 40.32 -3.24 5.59
N HIS A 340 40.18 -1.91 5.57
CA HIS A 340 41.35 -1.05 5.60
C HIS A 340 41.05 0.40 6.00
N ALA A 341 41.89 0.87 6.93
CA ALA A 341 42.42 2.22 7.17
C ALA A 341 41.44 3.42 7.24
N GLY A 342 41.37 4.20 8.32
CA GLY A 342 42.44 4.62 9.22
C GLY A 342 43.06 5.93 8.73
N ARG A 343 42.59 7.07 9.26
CA ARG A 343 43.45 8.22 9.55
C ARG A 343 42.77 9.17 10.54
N GLU A 344 43.18 9.08 11.79
CA GLU A 344 43.17 10.20 12.71
C GLU A 344 44.16 11.26 12.22
N GLU A 345 43.80 12.54 12.34
CA GLU A 345 44.79 13.61 12.50
C GLU A 345 44.25 14.61 13.52
N LYS A 346 44.89 14.62 14.69
CA LYS A 346 44.85 15.72 15.66
C LYS A 346 45.87 16.77 15.22
N THR A 347 45.42 18.00 15.02
CA THR A 347 45.91 19.21 15.69
C THR A 347 44.91 20.33 15.55
#